data_AF-A0A7S2JTH8-F1
#
_entry.id   AF-A0A7S2JTH8-F1
#
_cell.length_a   1.000
_cell.length_b   1.000
_cell.length_c   1.000
_cell.angle_alpha   90.00
_cell.angle_beta   90.00
_cell.angle_gamma   90.00
#
_symmetry.space_group_name_H-M   'P 1'
#
loop_
_entity.id
_entity.type
_entity.pdbx_description
1 polymer ?
#
loop_
_entity_poly.entity_id
_entity_poly.type
_entity_poly.pdbx_seq_one_letter_code
_entity_poly.pdbx_strand_id
1 'polypeptide(L)'
;MERLRERRREREQAVDKVRGQLKDAIAAVAKDVDAADAAVAAAEAQVNPLGKQVRGMSTPAILELADKVEPVVRASSSTAAAARRAVEGIADGFEASLRDDLRAILQEDPAARQIDMQTLRLAPRVSRVENLLDRFRRDAELKERRRAEDLKRAALTVLRYHQQVKGLSREELFASLDTDKNGWIDEREFVRFFKRADKEVKVRTVRRPAKATDAEAKAAEAKAAEAKAAE
;
A
#
# COMPACT_ATOMS: atom_id res chain seq x y z
N MET A 1 26.09 -21.70 57.14
CA MET A 1 26.55 -20.44 56.50
C MET A 1 27.63 -20.68 55.45
N GLU A 2 28.60 -21.57 55.68
CA GLU A 2 29.71 -21.83 54.73
C GLU A 2 29.27 -22.49 53.40
N ARG A 3 28.39 -23.51 53.45
CA ARG A 3 27.86 -24.17 52.23
C ARG A 3 27.14 -23.23 51.25
N LEU A 4 26.56 -22.14 51.76
CA LEU A 4 25.92 -21.11 50.92
C LEU A 4 26.95 -20.21 50.23
N ARG A 5 28.11 -19.98 50.85
CA ARG A 5 29.20 -19.20 50.27
C ARG A 5 29.98 -20.01 49.23
N GLU A 6 30.17 -21.31 49.47
CA GLU A 6 30.78 -22.23 48.49
C GLU A 6 29.92 -22.34 47.23
N ARG A 7 28.61 -22.58 47.37
CA ARG A 7 27.67 -22.58 46.23
C ARG A 7 27.66 -21.27 45.44
N ARG A 8 27.86 -20.12 46.10
CA ARG A 8 27.98 -18.82 45.41
C ARG A 8 29.28 -18.72 44.63
N ARG A 9 30.40 -19.13 45.21
CA ARG A 9 31.71 -19.13 44.53
C ARG A 9 31.75 -20.09 43.34
N GLU A 10 31.16 -21.27 43.49
CA GLU A 10 31.04 -22.25 42.39
C GLU A 10 30.18 -21.70 41.25
N ARG A 11 29.07 -21.02 41.57
CA ARG A 11 28.24 -20.32 40.58
C ARG A 11 28.99 -19.17 39.91
N GLU A 12 29.66 -18.31 40.66
CA GLU A 12 30.44 -17.20 40.10
C GLU A 12 31.55 -17.70 39.16
N GLN A 13 32.27 -18.75 39.55
CA GLN A 13 33.28 -19.37 38.69
C GLN A 13 32.68 -20.04 37.45
N ALA A 14 31.50 -20.65 37.58
CA ALA A 14 30.77 -21.19 36.43
C ALA A 14 30.33 -20.08 35.48
N VAL A 15 29.81 -18.96 36.00
CA VAL A 15 29.43 -17.78 35.22
C VAL A 15 30.65 -17.20 34.48
N ASP A 16 31.79 -17.07 35.15
CA ASP A 16 33.02 -16.55 34.52
C ASP A 16 33.56 -17.45 33.41
N LYS A 17 33.45 -18.77 33.55
CA LYS A 17 33.78 -19.71 32.46
C LYS A 17 32.82 -19.58 31.28
N VAL A 18 31.53 -19.44 31.57
CA VAL A 18 30.47 -19.33 30.55
C VAL A 18 30.49 -17.98 29.84
N ARG A 19 31.02 -16.91 30.47
CA ARG A 19 31.17 -15.58 29.84
C ARG A 19 31.95 -15.60 28.53
N GLY A 20 32.96 -16.45 28.40
CA GLY A 20 33.69 -16.60 27.13
C GLY A 20 32.79 -17.15 26.02
N GLN A 21 32.08 -18.24 26.32
CA GLN A 21 31.12 -18.87 25.40
C GLN A 21 29.96 -17.93 25.05
N LEU A 22 29.53 -17.11 26.01
CA LEU A 22 28.51 -16.09 25.80
C LEU A 22 28.98 -15.03 24.79
N LYS A 23 30.23 -14.57 24.87
CA LYS A 23 30.80 -13.63 23.90
C LYS A 23 30.89 -14.23 22.51
N ASP A 24 31.28 -15.49 22.39
CA ASP A 24 31.30 -16.20 21.11
C ASP A 24 29.89 -16.35 20.53
N ALA A 25 28.89 -16.65 21.36
CA ALA A 25 27.49 -16.71 20.95
C ALA A 25 26.97 -15.34 20.50
N ILE A 26 27.28 -14.26 21.22
CA ILE A 26 26.94 -12.88 20.82
C ILE A 26 27.58 -12.57 19.45
N ALA A 27 28.85 -12.90 19.25
CA ALA A 27 29.55 -12.64 18.00
C ALA A 27 29.00 -13.48 16.82
N ALA A 28 28.54 -14.70 17.07
CA ALA A 28 27.86 -15.51 16.07
C ALA A 28 26.52 -14.89 15.67
N VAL A 29 25.68 -14.55 16.65
CA VAL A 29 24.38 -13.91 16.41
C VAL A 29 24.54 -12.53 15.74
N ALA A 30 25.58 -11.77 16.07
CA ALA A 30 25.88 -10.51 15.40
C ALA A 30 26.01 -10.66 13.88
N LYS A 31 26.67 -11.73 13.41
CA LYS A 31 26.79 -12.01 11.97
C LYS A 31 25.44 -12.32 11.32
N ASP A 32 24.58 -13.04 12.03
CA ASP A 32 23.22 -13.34 11.55
C ASP A 32 22.36 -12.07 11.49
N VAL A 33 22.52 -11.16 12.45
CA VAL A 33 21.85 -9.85 12.47
C VAL A 33 22.35 -8.96 11.32
N ASP A 34 23.66 -8.91 11.06
CA ASP A 34 24.23 -8.16 9.93
C ASP A 34 23.75 -8.72 8.59
N ALA A 35 23.66 -10.05 8.46
CA ALA A 35 23.11 -10.69 7.27
C ALA A 35 21.62 -10.36 7.07
N ALA A 36 20.83 -10.34 8.15
CA ALA A 36 19.44 -9.92 8.11
C ALA A 36 19.28 -8.44 7.74
N ASP A 37 20.15 -7.55 8.26
CA ASP A 37 20.15 -6.13 7.91
C ASP A 37 20.45 -5.90 6.43
N ALA A 38 21.45 -6.61 5.89
CA ALA A 38 21.78 -6.58 4.47
C ALA A 38 20.63 -7.09 3.59
N ALA A 39 19.94 -8.16 4.01
CA ALA A 39 18.78 -8.69 3.30
C ALA A 39 17.61 -7.68 3.28
N VAL A 40 17.33 -7.02 4.41
CA VAL A 40 16.30 -5.98 4.48
C VAL A 40 16.69 -4.76 3.63
N ALA A 41 17.96 -4.33 3.66
CA ALA A 41 18.44 -3.24 2.82
C ALA A 41 18.32 -3.55 1.33
N ALA A 42 18.60 -4.79 0.91
CA ALA A 42 18.41 -5.24 -0.46
C ALA A 42 16.92 -5.21 -0.88
N ALA A 43 16.01 -5.62 0.00
CA ALA A 43 14.58 -5.55 -0.24
C ALA A 43 14.10 -4.08 -0.35
N GLU A 44 14.57 -3.20 0.53
CA GLU A 44 14.28 -1.75 0.48
C GLU A 44 14.74 -1.12 -0.85
N ALA A 45 15.92 -1.49 -1.34
CA ALA A 45 16.45 -0.98 -2.60
C ALA A 45 15.56 -1.33 -3.81
N GLN A 46 14.90 -2.50 -3.79
CA GLN A 46 13.98 -2.91 -4.84
C GLN A 46 12.61 -2.22 -4.73
N VAL A 47 12.11 -2.01 -3.51
CA VAL A 47 10.74 -1.50 -3.27
C VAL A 47 10.65 0.03 -3.32
N ASN A 48 11.68 0.75 -2.87
CA ASN A 48 11.71 2.22 -2.88
C ASN A 48 11.44 2.88 -4.25
N PRO A 49 11.95 2.39 -5.40
CA PRO A 49 11.68 2.99 -6.71
C PRO A 49 10.26 2.73 -7.23
N LEU A 50 9.55 1.70 -6.73
CA LEU A 50 8.26 1.25 -7.29
C LEU A 50 7.20 2.37 -7.32
N GLY A 51 7.16 3.20 -6.28
CA GLY A 51 6.21 4.32 -6.19
C GLY A 51 6.38 5.37 -7.30
N LYS A 52 7.58 5.53 -7.85
CA LYS A 52 7.82 6.43 -9.00
C LYS A 52 7.48 5.75 -10.33
N GLN A 53 7.76 4.46 -10.45
CA GLN A 53 7.57 3.70 -11.68
C GLN A 53 6.09 3.43 -12.01
N VAL A 54 5.23 3.31 -10.98
CA VAL A 54 3.81 2.96 -11.13
C VAL A 54 3.03 3.82 -12.12
N ARG A 55 3.41 5.10 -12.28
CA ARG A 55 2.74 6.03 -13.20
C ARG A 55 2.91 5.60 -14.67
N GLY A 56 4.12 5.18 -15.04
CA GLY A 56 4.46 4.80 -16.42
C GLY A 56 4.14 3.34 -16.78
N MET A 57 3.92 2.47 -15.79
CA MET A 57 3.72 1.04 -16.03
C MET A 57 2.28 0.68 -16.39
N SER A 58 2.08 -0.39 -17.15
CA SER A 58 0.75 -0.99 -17.34
C SER A 58 0.36 -1.81 -16.09
N THR A 59 -0.93 -2.05 -15.89
CA THR A 59 -1.44 -2.89 -14.79
C THR A 59 -0.81 -4.29 -14.75
N PRO A 60 -0.73 -5.03 -15.88
CA PRO A 60 -0.05 -6.34 -15.88
C PRO A 60 1.41 -6.22 -15.47
N ALA A 61 2.13 -5.20 -15.96
CA ALA A 61 3.53 -4.99 -15.61
C ALA A 61 3.73 -4.64 -14.12
N ILE A 62 2.78 -3.93 -13.49
CA ILE A 62 2.80 -3.66 -12.04
C ILE A 62 2.70 -4.98 -11.27
N LEU A 63 1.74 -5.84 -11.63
CA LEU A 63 1.55 -7.13 -10.96
C LEU A 63 2.74 -8.05 -11.15
N GLU A 64 3.25 -8.19 -12.37
CA GLU A 64 4.45 -9.00 -12.65
C GLU A 64 5.68 -8.53 -11.87
N LEU A 65 5.89 -7.22 -11.75
CA LEU A 65 7.00 -6.68 -10.97
C LEU A 65 6.78 -6.90 -9.47
N ALA A 66 5.55 -6.76 -8.98
CA ALA A 66 5.22 -7.07 -7.59
C ALA A 66 5.50 -8.54 -7.25
N ASP A 67 5.13 -9.47 -8.13
CA ASP A 67 5.34 -10.90 -7.96
C ASP A 67 6.83 -11.28 -7.95
N LYS A 68 7.66 -10.55 -8.70
CA LYS A 68 9.13 -10.72 -8.68
C LYS A 68 9.76 -10.23 -7.38
N VAL A 69 9.25 -9.13 -6.80
CA VAL A 69 9.82 -8.50 -5.60
C VAL A 69 9.31 -9.15 -4.31
N GLU A 70 8.07 -9.66 -4.30
CA GLU A 70 7.45 -10.35 -3.16
C GLU A 70 8.32 -11.43 -2.50
N PRO A 71 8.95 -12.39 -3.22
CA PRO A 71 9.77 -13.41 -2.59
C PRO A 71 10.97 -12.82 -1.85
N VAL A 72 11.55 -11.73 -2.34
CA VAL A 72 12.68 -11.04 -1.67
C VAL A 72 12.21 -10.40 -0.36
N VAL A 73 11.05 -9.72 -0.40
CA VAL A 73 10.45 -9.11 0.80
C VAL A 73 10.12 -10.18 1.85
N ARG A 74 9.47 -11.28 1.44
CA ARG A 74 9.14 -12.40 2.34
C ARG A 74 10.39 -13.06 2.93
N ALA A 75 11.42 -13.28 2.12
CA ALA A 75 12.69 -13.81 2.60
C ALA A 75 13.32 -12.86 3.65
N SER A 76 13.37 -11.56 3.37
CA SER A 76 13.92 -10.57 4.31
C SER A 76 13.14 -10.47 5.64
N SER A 77 11.81 -10.63 5.58
CA SER A 77 10.93 -10.69 6.75
C SER A 77 11.24 -11.92 7.62
N SER A 78 11.39 -13.10 6.98
CA SER A 78 11.77 -14.33 7.69
C SER A 78 13.17 -14.26 8.30
N THR A 79 14.15 -13.68 7.59
CA THR A 79 15.53 -13.56 8.11
C THR A 79 15.58 -12.58 9.28
N ALA A 80 14.85 -11.46 9.21
CA ALA A 80 14.74 -10.51 10.32
C ALA A 80 14.08 -11.14 11.55
N ALA A 81 13.02 -11.94 11.36
CA ALA A 81 12.37 -12.66 12.45
C ALA A 81 13.29 -13.73 13.07
N ALA A 82 14.06 -14.45 12.25
CA ALA A 82 15.03 -15.43 12.72
C ALA A 82 16.17 -14.76 13.52
N ALA A 83 16.72 -13.65 13.03
CA ALA A 83 17.76 -12.89 13.72
C ALA A 83 17.28 -12.37 15.09
N ARG A 84 16.04 -11.84 15.15
CA ARG A 84 15.45 -11.42 16.42
C ARG A 84 15.32 -12.58 17.41
N ARG A 85 14.81 -13.73 16.97
CA ARG A 85 14.71 -14.94 17.82
C ARG A 85 16.09 -15.42 18.28
N ALA A 86 17.11 -15.33 17.42
CA ALA A 86 18.48 -15.69 17.77
C ALA A 86 19.02 -14.79 18.89
N VAL A 87 18.78 -13.47 18.83
CA VAL A 87 19.15 -12.51 19.90
C VAL A 87 18.41 -12.80 21.20
N GLU A 88 17.09 -13.00 21.14
CA GLU A 88 16.27 -13.32 22.32
C GLU A 88 16.68 -14.67 22.97
N GLY A 89 17.15 -15.61 22.16
CA GLY A 89 17.52 -16.97 22.56
C GLY A 89 18.98 -17.18 22.98
N ILE A 90 19.84 -16.16 23.00
CA ILE A 90 21.28 -16.32 23.32
C ILE A 90 21.47 -17.01 24.68
N ALA A 91 20.69 -16.62 25.69
CA ALA A 91 20.79 -17.19 27.03
C ALA A 91 20.23 -18.63 27.14
N ASP A 92 19.39 -19.06 26.20
CA ASP A 92 18.67 -20.33 26.29
C ASP A 92 19.57 -21.54 26.00
N GLY A 93 20.69 -21.33 25.29
CA GLY A 93 21.73 -22.32 25.05
C GLY A 93 22.54 -22.73 26.29
N PHE A 94 22.31 -22.05 27.43
CA PHE A 94 23.02 -22.29 28.67
C PHE A 94 22.14 -22.94 29.75
N GLU A 95 22.79 -23.46 30.78
CA GLU A 95 22.16 -24.17 31.89
C GLU A 95 21.08 -23.30 32.58
N ALA A 96 19.90 -23.89 32.84
CA ALA A 96 18.75 -23.17 33.39
C ALA A 96 19.06 -22.44 34.70
N SER A 97 19.99 -22.97 35.50
CA SER A 97 20.43 -22.39 36.78
C SER A 97 21.22 -21.09 36.64
N LEU A 98 21.76 -20.80 35.45
CA LEU A 98 22.62 -19.65 35.13
C LEU A 98 21.93 -18.63 34.19
N ARG A 99 20.75 -18.95 33.63
CA ARG A 99 20.12 -18.12 32.59
C ARG A 99 19.80 -16.70 33.04
N ASP A 100 19.32 -16.53 34.27
CA ASP A 100 18.95 -15.20 34.78
C ASP A 100 20.19 -14.31 34.97
N ASP A 101 21.29 -14.89 35.50
CA ASP A 101 22.57 -14.20 35.66
C ASP A 101 23.18 -13.85 34.29
N LEU A 102 23.11 -14.78 33.32
CA LEU A 102 23.59 -14.55 31.96
C LEU A 102 22.74 -13.52 31.19
N ARG A 103 21.42 -13.46 31.42
CA ARG A 103 20.55 -12.41 30.87
C ARG A 103 20.91 -11.04 31.45
N ALA A 104 21.20 -10.94 32.73
CA ALA A 104 21.68 -9.70 33.33
C ALA A 104 23.02 -9.25 32.70
N ILE A 105 23.95 -10.19 32.51
CA ILE A 105 25.23 -9.90 31.85
C ILE A 105 25.03 -9.48 30.37
N LEU A 106 24.15 -10.16 29.63
CA LEU A 106 23.78 -9.78 28.26
C LEU A 106 23.20 -8.35 28.21
N GLN A 107 22.40 -7.97 29.19
CA GLN A 107 21.84 -6.62 29.27
C GLN A 107 22.90 -5.56 29.60
N GLU A 108 24.04 -5.91 30.18
CA GLU A 108 25.14 -4.99 30.46
C GLU A 108 26.20 -4.95 29.36
N ASP A 109 26.35 -6.04 28.60
CA ASP A 109 27.35 -6.15 27.54
C ASP A 109 27.03 -5.18 26.38
N PRO A 110 27.97 -4.29 25.99
CA PRO A 110 27.74 -3.30 24.95
C PRO A 110 27.51 -3.92 23.57
N ALA A 111 28.12 -5.08 23.26
CA ALA A 111 27.93 -5.75 21.97
C ALA A 111 26.54 -6.38 21.89
N ALA A 112 26.06 -6.98 22.97
CA ALA A 112 24.70 -7.51 23.07
C ALA A 112 23.64 -6.39 22.94
N ARG A 113 23.85 -5.23 23.59
CA ARG A 113 22.98 -4.06 23.41
C ARG A 113 22.96 -3.56 21.98
N GLN A 114 24.10 -3.57 21.30
CA GLN A 114 24.20 -3.12 19.91
C GLN A 114 23.36 -4.00 18.97
N ILE A 115 23.48 -5.34 19.07
CA ILE A 115 22.72 -6.26 18.23
C ILE A 115 21.21 -6.24 18.55
N ASP A 116 20.84 -6.03 19.82
CA ASP A 116 19.44 -5.85 20.22
C ASP A 116 18.85 -4.58 19.59
N MET A 117 19.56 -3.45 19.66
CA MET A 117 19.17 -2.22 19.01
C MET A 117 19.08 -2.33 17.48
N GLN A 118 19.94 -3.12 16.85
CA GLN A 118 19.86 -3.40 15.41
C GLN A 118 18.62 -4.23 15.08
N THR A 119 18.36 -5.33 15.79
CA THR A 119 17.19 -6.18 15.53
C THR A 119 15.86 -5.47 15.76
N LEU A 120 15.78 -4.59 16.77
CA LEU A 120 14.60 -3.74 17.00
C LEU A 120 14.28 -2.82 15.82
N ARG A 121 15.28 -2.41 15.03
CA ARG A 121 15.09 -1.56 13.84
C ARG A 121 14.64 -2.36 12.61
N LEU A 122 14.85 -3.68 12.57
CA LEU A 122 14.49 -4.50 11.41
C LEU A 122 12.98 -4.60 11.23
N ALA A 123 12.22 -4.79 12.32
CA ALA A 123 10.77 -4.95 12.27
C ALA A 123 10.02 -3.77 11.60
N PRO A 124 10.24 -2.49 11.99
CA PRO A 124 9.58 -1.37 11.32
C PRO A 124 10.04 -1.20 9.86
N ARG A 125 11.28 -1.57 9.53
CA ARG A 125 11.78 -1.53 8.14
C ARG A 125 11.09 -2.58 7.26
N VAL A 126 11.02 -3.82 7.72
CA VAL A 126 10.28 -4.90 7.04
C VAL A 126 8.82 -4.49 6.83
N SER A 127 8.14 -4.01 7.88
CA SER A 127 6.75 -3.57 7.77
C SER A 127 6.58 -2.44 6.74
N ARG A 128 7.53 -1.50 6.66
CA ARG A 128 7.51 -0.45 5.63
C ARG A 128 7.62 -1.03 4.23
N VAL A 129 8.52 -1.99 4.00
CA VAL A 129 8.72 -2.63 2.70
C VAL A 129 7.47 -3.42 2.27
N GLU A 130 6.89 -4.19 3.19
CA GLU A 130 5.62 -4.92 2.97
C GLU A 130 4.48 -3.95 2.59
N ASN A 131 4.31 -2.88 3.36
CA ASN A 131 3.29 -1.85 3.08
C ASN A 131 3.47 -1.16 1.73
N LEU A 132 4.72 -0.93 1.30
CA LEU A 132 5.01 -0.33 0.00
C LEU A 132 4.69 -1.30 -1.15
N LEU A 133 5.00 -2.58 -0.99
CA LEU A 133 4.63 -3.62 -1.96
C LEU A 133 3.11 -3.77 -2.09
N ASP A 134 2.40 -3.80 -0.96
CA ASP A 134 0.94 -3.84 -0.94
C ASP A 134 0.31 -2.62 -1.61
N ARG A 135 0.85 -1.43 -1.34
CA ARG A 135 0.41 -0.20 -2.01
C ARG A 135 0.64 -0.29 -3.51
N PHE A 136 1.79 -0.80 -3.95
CA PHE A 136 2.10 -0.95 -5.36
C PHE A 136 1.10 -1.88 -6.07
N ARG A 137 0.66 -2.97 -5.43
CA ARG A 137 -0.43 -3.82 -5.94
C ARG A 137 -1.77 -3.09 -5.99
N ARG A 138 -2.13 -2.35 -4.93
CA ARG A 138 -3.38 -1.56 -4.90
C ARG A 138 -3.42 -0.47 -5.96
N ASP A 139 -2.27 0.10 -6.33
CA ASP A 139 -2.19 1.07 -7.42
C ASP A 139 -2.59 0.44 -8.77
N ALA A 140 -2.32 -0.86 -8.99
CA ALA A 140 -2.78 -1.58 -10.17
C ALA A 140 -4.33 -1.63 -10.22
N GLU A 141 -4.97 -2.00 -9.11
CA GLU A 141 -6.43 -2.02 -9.00
C GLU A 141 -7.04 -0.64 -9.21
N LEU A 142 -6.45 0.39 -8.59
CA LEU A 142 -6.90 1.76 -8.75
C LEU A 142 -6.77 2.24 -10.20
N LYS A 143 -5.72 1.82 -10.90
CA LYS A 143 -5.51 2.14 -12.31
C LYS A 143 -6.55 1.48 -13.21
N GLU A 144 -6.90 0.22 -12.97
CA GLU A 144 -7.99 -0.45 -13.69
C GLU A 144 -9.34 0.20 -13.42
N ARG A 145 -9.65 0.52 -12.16
CA ARG A 145 -10.89 1.25 -11.82
C ARG A 145 -10.98 2.58 -12.53
N ARG A 146 -9.89 3.35 -12.58
CA ARG A 146 -9.83 4.63 -13.31
C ARG A 146 -10.04 4.43 -14.81
N ARG A 147 -9.38 3.44 -15.42
CA ARG A 147 -9.58 3.09 -16.84
C ARG A 147 -11.03 2.72 -17.15
N ALA A 148 -11.66 1.93 -16.28
CA ALA A 148 -13.07 1.55 -16.44
C ALA A 148 -14.00 2.77 -16.35
N GLU A 149 -13.77 3.68 -15.39
CA GLU A 149 -14.53 4.92 -15.26
C GLU A 149 -14.32 5.87 -16.45
N ASP A 150 -13.10 6.00 -16.94
CA ASP A 150 -12.80 6.82 -18.13
C ASP A 150 -13.47 6.24 -19.38
N LEU A 151 -13.44 4.91 -19.55
CA LEU A 151 -14.13 4.22 -20.64
C LEU A 151 -15.65 4.42 -20.55
N LYS A 152 -16.23 4.31 -19.35
CA LYS A 152 -17.65 4.57 -19.10
C LYS A 152 -18.02 6.01 -19.48
N ARG A 153 -17.22 7.00 -19.10
CA ARG A 153 -17.43 8.41 -19.46
C ARG A 153 -17.36 8.61 -20.97
N ALA A 154 -16.36 8.02 -21.63
CA ALA A 154 -16.23 8.07 -23.09
C ALA A 154 -17.45 7.42 -23.78
N ALA A 155 -17.87 6.24 -23.32
CA ALA A 155 -19.04 5.53 -23.84
C ALA A 155 -20.32 6.36 -23.70
N LEU A 156 -20.57 6.95 -22.53
CA LEU A 156 -21.70 7.86 -22.31
C LEU A 156 -21.65 9.10 -23.21
N THR A 157 -20.45 9.60 -23.50
CA THR A 157 -20.26 10.76 -24.38
C THR A 157 -20.66 10.43 -25.82
N VAL A 158 -20.23 9.27 -26.32
CA VAL A 158 -20.61 8.76 -27.65
C VAL A 158 -22.12 8.47 -27.72
N LEU A 159 -22.71 7.85 -26.69
CA LEU A 159 -24.15 7.59 -26.64
C LEU A 159 -24.96 8.89 -26.71
N ARG A 160 -24.59 9.90 -25.92
CA ARG A 160 -25.25 11.22 -25.94
C ARG A 160 -25.06 11.92 -27.28
N TYR A 161 -23.88 11.80 -27.88
CA TYR A 161 -23.62 12.38 -29.19
C TYR A 161 -24.50 11.74 -30.28
N HIS A 162 -24.57 10.40 -30.31
CA HIS A 162 -25.43 9.67 -31.25
C HIS A 162 -26.91 10.03 -31.06
N GLN A 163 -27.37 10.13 -29.81
CA GLN A 163 -28.71 10.59 -29.48
C GLN A 163 -28.98 11.99 -30.06
N GLN A 164 -28.05 12.93 -29.86
CA GLN A 164 -28.19 14.31 -30.35
C GLN A 164 -28.16 14.41 -31.88
N VAL A 165 -27.24 13.70 -32.54
CA VAL A 165 -27.09 13.73 -34.00
C VAL A 165 -28.33 13.14 -34.69
N LYS A 166 -28.90 12.09 -34.11
CA LYS A 166 -30.09 11.43 -34.66
C LYS A 166 -31.42 11.98 -34.12
N GLY A 167 -31.38 12.92 -33.18
CA GLY A 167 -32.57 13.51 -32.56
C GLY A 167 -33.43 12.49 -31.80
N LEU A 168 -32.82 11.43 -31.27
CA LEU A 168 -33.55 10.32 -30.62
C LEU A 168 -34.02 10.70 -29.21
N SER A 169 -35.22 10.27 -28.85
CA SER A 169 -35.63 10.20 -27.44
C SER A 169 -34.79 9.16 -26.67
N ARG A 170 -34.92 9.10 -25.34
CA ARG A 170 -34.16 8.11 -24.54
C ARG A 170 -34.66 6.70 -24.81
N GLU A 171 -35.97 6.57 -24.98
CA GLU A 171 -36.68 5.34 -25.28
C GLU A 171 -36.32 4.84 -26.68
N GLU A 172 -36.24 5.74 -27.66
CA GLU A 172 -35.80 5.40 -29.03
C GLU A 172 -34.32 5.03 -29.08
N LEU A 173 -33.46 5.71 -28.31
CA LEU A 173 -32.06 5.33 -28.18
C LEU A 173 -31.94 3.93 -27.58
N PHE A 174 -32.67 3.64 -26.51
CA PHE A 174 -32.70 2.32 -25.88
C PHE A 174 -33.19 1.25 -26.85
N ALA A 175 -34.33 1.48 -27.52
CA ALA A 175 -34.87 0.57 -28.53
C ALA A 175 -33.95 0.38 -29.75
N SER A 176 -33.07 1.35 -30.04
CA SER A 176 -32.06 1.22 -31.09
C SER A 176 -30.84 0.36 -30.68
N LEU A 177 -30.62 0.21 -29.37
CA LEU A 177 -29.56 -0.59 -28.77
C LEU A 177 -30.03 -2.04 -28.52
N ASP A 178 -31.24 -2.19 -27.97
CA ASP A 178 -31.93 -3.46 -27.71
C ASP A 178 -32.45 -4.05 -29.04
N THR A 179 -31.59 -4.81 -29.71
CA THR A 179 -31.86 -5.36 -31.04
C THR A 179 -32.77 -6.57 -31.02
N ASP A 180 -32.77 -7.34 -29.94
CA ASP A 180 -33.65 -8.50 -29.76
C ASP A 180 -34.98 -8.16 -29.06
N LYS A 181 -35.12 -6.92 -28.55
CA LYS A 181 -36.31 -6.37 -27.89
C LYS A 181 -36.65 -7.10 -26.61
N ASN A 182 -35.65 -7.61 -25.90
CA ASN A 182 -35.84 -8.34 -24.65
C ASN A 182 -36.04 -7.41 -23.43
N GLY A 183 -35.91 -6.09 -23.61
CA GLY A 183 -36.05 -5.09 -22.56
C GLY A 183 -34.78 -4.80 -21.76
N TRP A 184 -33.64 -5.36 -22.17
CA TRP A 184 -32.31 -5.19 -21.57
C TRP A 184 -31.26 -5.04 -22.68
N ILE A 185 -30.13 -4.40 -22.37
CA ILE A 185 -29.02 -4.29 -23.32
C ILE A 185 -27.93 -5.24 -22.86
N ASP A 186 -27.64 -6.27 -23.67
CA ASP A 186 -26.56 -7.21 -23.37
C ASP A 186 -25.18 -6.69 -23.84
N GLU A 187 -24.11 -7.40 -23.47
CA GLU A 187 -22.75 -7.03 -23.86
C GLU A 187 -22.56 -7.02 -25.38
N ARG A 188 -23.18 -7.96 -26.11
CA ARG A 188 -23.01 -8.10 -27.55
C ARG A 188 -23.68 -6.96 -28.30
N GLU A 189 -24.86 -6.55 -27.86
CA GLU A 189 -25.63 -5.41 -28.37
C GLU A 189 -24.91 -4.11 -28.12
N PHE A 190 -24.43 -3.90 -26.88
CA PHE A 190 -23.63 -2.75 -26.52
C PHE A 190 -22.37 -2.64 -27.39
N VAL A 191 -21.59 -3.72 -27.50
CA VAL A 191 -20.38 -3.74 -28.33
C VAL A 191 -20.71 -3.55 -29.82
N ARG A 192 -21.80 -4.13 -30.31
CA ARG A 192 -22.26 -3.96 -31.70
C ARG A 192 -22.59 -2.51 -32.00
N PHE A 193 -23.26 -1.81 -31.08
CA PHE A 193 -23.50 -0.38 -31.18
C PHE A 193 -22.19 0.39 -31.30
N PHE A 194 -21.24 0.20 -30.37
CA PHE A 194 -19.97 0.92 -30.40
C PHE A 194 -19.09 0.60 -31.61
N LYS A 195 -19.26 -0.56 -32.25
CA LYS A 195 -18.60 -0.86 -33.54
C LYS A 195 -19.15 -0.01 -34.70
N ARG A 196 -20.43 0.38 -34.64
CA ARG A 196 -21.12 1.13 -35.71
C ARG A 196 -21.26 2.62 -35.41
N ALA A 197 -21.21 3.01 -34.14
CA ALA A 197 -21.38 4.39 -33.71
C ALA A 197 -20.21 5.26 -34.18
N ASP A 198 -20.51 6.51 -34.50
CA ASP A 198 -19.49 7.53 -34.73
C ASP A 198 -18.78 7.84 -33.42
N LYS A 199 -17.47 7.63 -33.40
CA LYS A 199 -16.61 7.82 -32.23
C LYS A 199 -15.93 9.18 -32.24
N GLU A 200 -15.97 9.90 -33.36
CA GLU A 200 -15.42 11.25 -33.48
C GLU A 200 -16.44 12.26 -32.94
N VAL A 201 -16.55 12.32 -31.62
CA VAL A 201 -17.46 13.26 -30.96
C VAL A 201 -16.95 14.68 -31.16
N LYS A 202 -17.52 15.39 -32.13
CA LYS A 202 -17.39 16.85 -32.22
C LYS A 202 -18.13 17.45 -31.04
N VAL A 203 -17.41 17.84 -30.00
CA VAL A 203 -17.98 18.55 -28.85
C VAL A 203 -18.57 19.85 -29.36
N ARG A 204 -19.88 19.84 -29.64
CA ARG A 204 -20.64 21.06 -29.87
C ARG A 204 -20.69 21.73 -28.50
N THR A 205 -19.88 22.78 -28.30
CA THR A 205 -19.96 23.62 -27.12
C THR A 205 -21.37 24.19 -27.06
N VAL A 206 -22.26 23.51 -26.34
CA VAL A 206 -23.55 24.08 -25.97
C VAL A 206 -23.17 25.23 -25.05
N ARG A 207 -23.16 26.45 -25.61
CA ARG A 207 -23.08 27.70 -24.85
C ARG A 207 -24.18 27.60 -23.81
N ARG A 208 -23.79 27.27 -22.57
CA ARG A 208 -24.70 27.31 -21.42
C ARG A 208 -25.31 28.71 -21.47
N PRO A 209 -26.64 28.88 -21.59
CA PRO A 209 -27.21 30.22 -21.46
C PRO A 209 -26.68 30.76 -20.14
N ALA A 210 -26.03 31.93 -20.22
CA ALA A 210 -25.45 32.59 -19.06
C ALA A 210 -26.54 32.61 -17.99
N LYS A 211 -26.23 32.08 -16.80
CA LYS A 211 -27.08 32.34 -15.62
C LYS A 211 -27.28 33.85 -15.60
N ALA A 212 -28.54 34.29 -15.62
CA ALA A 212 -28.89 35.67 -15.35
C ALA A 212 -28.06 36.13 -14.15
N THR A 213 -27.21 37.11 -14.39
CA THR A 213 -26.35 37.69 -13.36
C THR A 213 -27.22 38.30 -12.27
N ASP A 214 -26.77 38.25 -11.02
CA ASP A 214 -27.41 38.79 -9.81
C ASP A 214 -27.85 40.28 -9.90
N ALA A 215 -27.52 40.96 -11.00
CA ALA A 215 -28.02 42.29 -11.34
C ALA A 215 -29.54 42.33 -11.64
N GLU A 216 -30.11 41.28 -12.27
CA GLU A 216 -31.56 41.25 -12.57
C GLU A 216 -32.40 40.90 -11.34
N ALA A 217 -31.85 40.10 -10.40
CA ALA A 217 -32.50 39.82 -9.12
C ALA A 217 -32.54 41.07 -8.21
N LYS A 218 -31.45 41.86 -8.19
CA LYS A 218 -31.41 43.12 -7.42
C LYS A 218 -32.29 44.23 -8.01
N ALA A 219 -32.47 44.28 -9.33
CA ALA A 219 -33.37 45.24 -9.97
C ALA A 219 -34.87 44.93 -9.69
N ALA A 220 -35.23 43.66 -9.54
CA ALA A 220 -36.58 43.25 -9.16
C ALA A 220 -36.87 43.55 -7.67
N GLU A 221 -35.88 43.38 -6.79
CA GLU A 221 -36.03 43.64 -5.36
C GLU A 221 -36.08 45.14 -5.04
N ALA A 222 -35.33 45.98 -5.78
CA ALA A 222 -35.40 47.43 -5.65
C ALA A 222 -36.76 48.02 -6.12
N LYS A 223 -37.33 47.50 -7.21
CA LYS A 223 -38.67 47.93 -7.68
C LYS A 223 -39.81 47.49 -6.77
N ALA A 224 -39.67 46.35 -6.09
CA ALA A 224 -40.65 45.88 -5.11
C ALA A 224 -40.61 46.67 -3.79
N ALA A 225 -39.44 47.20 -3.41
CA ALA A 225 -39.28 48.05 -2.24
C ALA A 225 -39.83 49.47 -2.46
N GLU A 226 -39.65 50.04 -3.66
CA GLU A 226 -40.14 51.38 -3.99
C GLU A 226 -41.68 51.44 -4.12
N ALA A 227 -42.33 50.36 -4.56
CA ALA A 227 -43.79 50.26 -4.61
C ALA A 227 -44.46 50.13 -3.23
N LYS A 228 -43.73 49.65 -2.20
CA LYS A 228 -44.23 49.54 -0.82
C LYS A 228 -43.99 50.78 0.04
N ALA A 229 -43.20 51.74 -0.44
CA ALA A 229 -42.94 53.00 0.26
C ALA A 229 -43.83 54.15 -0.23
N ALA A 230 -44.64 53.91 -1.26
CA ALA A 230 -45.57 54.88 -1.86
C ALA A 230 -47.06 54.55 -1.59
N GLU A 231 -47.33 53.56 -0.74
CA GLU A 231 -48.64 53.26 -0.14
C GLU A 231 -48.60 53.60 1.35
#